data_AF-A0ABD0QDT2-F1
#
_entry.id   AF-A0ABD0QDT2-F1
#
_cell.length_a   1.000
_cell.length_b   1.000
_cell.length_c   1.000
_cell.angle_alpha   90.00
_cell.angle_beta   90.00
_cell.angle_gamma   90.00
#
_symmetry.space_group_name_H-M   'P 1'
#
loop_
_entity.id
_entity.type
_entity.pdbx_description
1 polymer ?
#
loop_
_entity_poly.entity_id
_entity_poly.type
_entity_poly.pdbx_seq_one_letter_code
_entity_poly.pdbx_strand_id
1 'polypeptide(L)' 'MAKAYGFQYELVQYKWPRWLHQQTEKQRIIWGYKILFLDVLFPLAVDKIIFVDADQ' A
#
# COMPACT_ATOMS: atom_id res chain seq x y z
N MET A 1 -1.49 -7.26 19.17
CA MET A 1 -1.95 -8.01 17.98
C MET A 1 -0.88 -8.97 17.48
N ALA A 2 0.21 -8.50 16.86
CA ALA A 2 1.26 -9.36 16.28
C ALA A 2 1.76 -10.49 17.20
N LYS A 3 2.16 -10.17 18.44
CA LYS A 3 2.62 -11.16 19.43
C LYS A 3 1.54 -12.17 19.86
N ALA A 4 0.27 -11.77 19.85
CA ALA A 4 -0.84 -12.62 20.29
C ALA A 4 -1.29 -13.60 19.20
N TYR A 5 -1.19 -13.21 17.93
CA TYR A 5 -1.63 -14.01 16.78
C TYR A 5 -0.47 -14.59 15.96
N GLY A 6 0.78 -14.33 16.34
CA GLY A 6 1.97 -14.95 15.73
C GLY A 6 2.27 -14.47 14.31
N PHE A 7 1.90 -13.24 13.94
CA PHE A 7 2.19 -12.67 12.61
C PHE A 7 3.22 -11.55 12.67
N GLN A 8 3.96 -11.38 11.57
CA GLN A 8 4.86 -10.24 11.35
C GLN A 8 4.12 -9.15 10.57
N TYR A 9 4.46 -7.90 10.84
CA TYR A 9 3.92 -6.75 10.11
C TYR A 9 5.06 -5.81 9.76
N GLU A 10 4.90 -5.15 8.63
CA GLU A 10 5.82 -4.14 8.15
C GLU A 10 5.02 -2.94 7.63
N LEU A 11 5.54 -1.74 7.86
CA LEU A 11 4.94 -0.52 7.35
C LEU A 11 5.70 -0.09 6.09
N VAL A 12 4.98 -0.01 4.98
CA VAL A 12 5.52 0.44 3.70
C VAL A 12 5.01 1.84 3.39
N GLN A 13 5.88 2.68 2.82
CA GLN A 13 5.52 4.02 2.38
C GLN A 13 6.21 4.33 1.05
N TYR A 14 5.43 4.90 0.12
CA TYR A 14 5.95 5.46 -1.12
C TYR A 14 5.56 6.93 -1.23
N LYS A 15 6.41 7.74 -1.84
CA LYS A 15 6.15 9.16 -2.04
C LYS A 15 5.59 9.39 -3.44
N TRP A 16 4.43 10.05 -3.52
CA TRP A 16 3.85 10.46 -4.79
C TRP A 16 4.87 11.23 -5.66
N PRO A 17 5.21 10.75 -6.87
CA PRO A 17 6.22 11.38 -7.71
C PRO A 17 5.79 12.76 -8.20
N ARG A 18 6.73 13.70 -8.31
CA ARG A 18 6.43 15.09 -8.73
C ARG A 18 5.88 15.20 -10.16
N TRP A 19 6.20 14.24 -11.01
CA TRP A 19 5.78 14.20 -12.41
C TRP A 19 4.37 13.60 -12.60
N LEU A 20 3.84 12.92 -11.59
CA LEU A 20 2.50 12.33 -11.65
C LEU A 20 1.48 13.34 -11.13
N HIS A 21 0.38 13.52 -11.86
CA HIS A 21 -0.66 14.47 -11.49
C HIS A 21 -1.19 14.21 -10.07
N GLN A 22 -1.05 15.21 -9.19
CA GLN A 22 -1.43 15.09 -7.79
C GLN A 22 -2.95 15.16 -7.62
N GLN A 23 -3.47 14.38 -6.68
CA GLN A 23 -4.87 14.43 -6.28
C GLN A 23 -5.01 15.31 -5.04
N THR A 24 -6.05 16.14 -4.97
CA THR A 24 -6.34 17.01 -3.81
C THR A 24 -7.22 16.31 -2.76
N GLU A 25 -8.09 15.40 -3.20
CA GLU A 25 -9.00 14.65 -2.34
C GLU A 25 -8.30 13.43 -1.71
N LYS A 26 -8.31 13.34 -0.37
CA LYS A 26 -7.64 12.26 0.38
C LYS A 26 -8.06 10.87 -0.08
N GLN A 27 -9.33 10.66 -0.39
CA GLN A 27 -9.85 9.36 -0.83
C GLN A 27 -9.27 8.95 -2.20
N ARG A 28 -9.14 9.89 -3.14
CA ARG A 28 -8.50 9.64 -4.44
C ARG A 28 -7.02 9.36 -4.32
N ILE A 29 -6.34 10.03 -3.38
CA ILE A 29 -4.94 9.71 -3.07
C ILE A 29 -4.84 8.25 -2.60
N ILE A 30 -5.68 7.82 -1.65
CA ILE A 30 -5.70 6.44 -1.13
C ILE A 30 -5.95 5.43 -2.26
N TRP A 31 -6.95 5.68 -3.10
CA TRP A 31 -7.23 4.80 -4.25
C TRP A 31 -6.06 4.75 -5.25
N GLY A 32 -5.40 5.89 -5.49
CA GLY A 32 -4.18 5.95 -6.30
C GLY A 32 -3.07 5.06 -5.74
N TYR A 33 -2.83 5.09 -4.43
CA TYR A 33 -1.84 4.21 -3.81
C TYR A 33 -2.18 2.72 -3.91
N LYS A 34 -3.47 2.37 -3.85
CA LYS A 34 -3.92 0.97 -3.97
C LYS A 34 -3.65 0.38 -5.36
N ILE A 35 -3.52 1.18 -6.42
CA ILE A 35 -3.40 0.67 -7.81
C ILE A 35 -2.11 1.07 -8.53
N LEU A 36 -1.60 2.29 -8.34
CA LEU A 36 -0.51 2.84 -9.16
C LEU A 36 0.89 2.42 -8.71
N PHE A 37 1.04 1.98 -7.46
CA PHE A 37 2.35 1.75 -6.86
C PHE A 37 2.54 0.34 -6.33
N LEU A 38 1.69 -0.62 -6.73
CA LEU A 38 1.75 -2.00 -6.23
C LEU A 38 3.09 -2.70 -6.50
N ASP A 39 3.79 -2.29 -7.56
CA ASP A 39 5.11 -2.80 -7.96
C ASP A 39 6.25 -2.19 -7.13
N VAL A 40 6.16 -0.91 -6.79
CA VAL A 40 7.23 -0.17 -6.08
C VAL A 40 7.02 -0.10 -4.57
N LEU A 41 5.82 -0.41 -4.07
CA LEU A 41 5.49 -0.38 -2.65
C LEU A 41 6.04 -1.60 -1.89
N PHE A 42 6.24 -2.73 -2.59
CA PHE A 42 6.66 -3.99 -1.99
C PHE A 42 8.05 -4.42 -2.48
N PRO A 43 8.84 -5.13 -1.65
CA PRO A 43 10.12 -5.68 -2.07
C PRO A 43 9.95 -6.66 -3.24
N LEU A 44 10.92 -6.65 -4.17
CA LEU A 44 10.94 -7.56 -5.33
C LEU A 44 10.96 -9.06 -4.96
N ALA A 45 11.27 -9.39 -3.71
CA ALA A 45 11.25 -10.76 -3.20
C ALA A 45 9.83 -11.28 -2.89
N VAL A 46 8.78 -10.46 -3.05
CA VAL A 46 7.39 -10.84 -2.80
C VAL A 46 6.72 -11.29 -4.10
N ASP A 47 6.47 -12.59 -4.24
CA ASP A 47 5.90 -13.16 -5.47
C ASP A 47 4.38 -12.95 -5.61
N LYS A 48 3.65 -12.79 -4.51
CA LYS A 48 2.19 -12.69 -4.51
C LYS A 48 1.67 -11.82 -3.37
N ILE A 49 0.68 -10.99 -3.69
CA ILE A 49 0.04 -10.06 -2.77
C ILE A 49 -1.48 -10.30 -2.81
N ILE A 50 -2.10 -10.35 -1.63
CA ILE A 50 -3.55 -10.42 -1.48
C ILE A 50 -3.99 -9.15 -0.75
N PHE A 51 -4.84 -8.36 -1.39
CA PHE A 51 -5.43 -7.17 -0.78
C PHE A 51 -6.75 -7.53 -0.10
N VAL A 52 -6.91 -7.11 1.16
CA VAL A 52 -8.13 -7.30 1.96
C VAL A 52 -8.58 -5.91 2.41
N ASP A 53 -9.83 -5.53 2.14
CA ASP A 53 -10.35 -4.23 2.59
C ASP A 53 -10.71 -4.26 4.07
N ALA A 54 -10.63 -3.11 4.73
CA ALA A 54 -10.72 -3.02 6.20
C ALA A 54 -12.15 -3.14 6.75
N ASP A 55 -13.15 -3.07 5.88
CA ASP A 55 -14.58 -3.17 6.17
C ASP A 55 -15.16 -4.57 5.95
N GLN A 56 -14.32 -5.57 5.64
CA GLN A 56 -14.72 -6.98 5.65
C GLN A 56 -14.97 -7.54 7.05
#